data_AF-A0A7Z0SDD6-F1
#
_entry.id   AF-A0A7Z0SDD6-F1
#
_cell.length_a   1.000
_cell.length_b   1.000
_cell.length_c   1.000
_cell.angle_alpha   90.00
_cell.angle_beta   90.00
_cell.angle_gamma   90.00
#
_symmetry.space_group_name_H-M   'P 1'
#
loop_
_entity.id
_entity.type
_entity.pdbx_description
1 polymer ?
#
loop_
_entity_poly.entity_id
_entity_poly.type
_entity_poly.pdbx_seq_one_letter_code
_entity_poly.pdbx_strand_id
1 'polypeptide(L)'
;MFKQTRAIIGLVLIIVLLATNILTLSNSRTHDLLYGFIARLPFSSLKKNSPTSRHKKLLKENTLIKKDVSSLKQKNIKLSKGVNKAKQLSRVISKRTFRNVSKNIAAIPAEAVPYIGVGTMLAVTAMDIKDACDTMKDMDNLLIALGVAENSDETVKICGKQIPQSDYVVSQLKVKQQAYAEMQENMSEFLNEVKKNSADKWGVFYESVGGTMYFIINEQD
;
A
#
# COMPACT_ATOMS: atom_id res chain seq x y z
N MET A 1 -27.97 -6.30 77.77
CA MET A 1 -26.87 -5.30 77.86
C MET A 1 -26.81 -4.33 76.69
N PHE A 2 -26.82 -4.76 75.41
CA PHE A 2 -26.65 -3.87 74.24
C PHE A 2 -27.69 -2.73 74.08
N LYS A 3 -28.91 -2.88 74.62
CA LYS A 3 -29.98 -1.87 74.53
C LYS A 3 -29.78 -0.70 75.49
N GLN A 4 -29.37 -0.98 76.73
CA GLN A 4 -29.13 0.05 77.75
C GLN A 4 -27.87 0.86 77.45
N THR A 5 -26.80 0.21 76.96
CA THR A 5 -25.58 0.91 76.55
C THR A 5 -25.84 1.85 75.38
N ARG A 6 -26.64 1.44 74.38
CA ARG A 6 -27.07 2.31 73.29
C ARG A 6 -27.91 3.50 73.75
N ALA A 7 -28.80 3.30 74.72
CA ALA A 7 -29.62 4.37 75.29
C ALA A 7 -28.77 5.42 76.02
N ILE A 8 -27.79 4.97 76.83
CA ILE A 8 -26.86 5.86 77.55
C ILE A 8 -25.97 6.64 76.56
N ILE A 9 -25.42 5.97 75.56
CA ILE A 9 -24.60 6.63 74.52
C ILE A 9 -25.42 7.67 73.76
N GLY A 10 -26.68 7.36 73.43
CA GLY A 10 -27.60 8.31 72.79
C GLY A 10 -27.87 9.55 73.65
N LEU A 11 -28.10 9.36 74.95
CA LEU A 11 -28.37 10.45 75.89
C LEU A 11 -27.12 11.34 76.09
N VAL A 12 -25.94 10.73 76.22
CA VAL A 12 -24.66 11.46 76.29
C VAL A 12 -24.41 12.26 75.01
N LEU A 13 -24.65 11.69 73.82
CA LEU A 13 -24.52 12.40 72.55
C LEU A 13 -25.44 13.62 72.46
N ILE A 14 -26.70 13.48 72.91
CA ILE A 14 -27.67 14.59 72.91
C ILE A 14 -27.22 15.71 73.85
N ILE A 15 -26.77 15.39 75.06
CA ILE A 15 -26.26 16.38 76.02
C ILE A 15 -25.01 17.08 75.47
N VAL A 16 -24.08 16.33 74.87
CA VAL A 16 -22.86 16.88 74.27
C VAL A 16 -23.23 17.82 73.11
N LEU A 17 -24.18 17.46 72.25
CA LEU A 17 -24.62 18.30 71.14
C LEU A 17 -25.27 19.61 71.63
N LEU A 18 -26.13 19.53 72.65
CA LEU A 18 -26.77 20.70 73.25
C LEU A 18 -25.75 21.62 73.91
N ALA A 19 -24.86 21.07 74.74
CA ALA A 19 -23.80 21.83 75.39
C ALA A 19 -22.87 22.48 74.36
N THR A 20 -22.46 21.74 73.33
CA THR A 20 -21.55 22.25 72.30
C THR A 20 -22.21 23.40 71.53
N ASN A 21 -23.50 23.31 71.15
CA ASN A 21 -24.20 24.41 70.49
C ASN A 21 -24.27 25.69 71.34
N ILE A 22 -24.54 25.55 72.64
CA ILE A 22 -24.64 26.69 73.57
C ILE A 22 -23.26 27.34 73.78
N LEU A 23 -22.21 26.54 74.03
CA LEU A 23 -20.84 27.05 74.22
C LEU A 23 -20.24 27.64 72.94
N THR A 24 -20.67 27.15 71.79
CA THR A 24 -20.28 27.67 70.48
C THR A 24 -20.89 29.06 70.27
N LEU A 25 -22.18 29.26 70.57
CA LEU A 25 -22.81 30.59 70.45
C LEU A 25 -22.32 31.62 71.48
N SER A 26 -21.92 31.16 72.67
CA SER A 26 -21.62 32.03 73.81
C SER A 26 -20.16 32.50 73.90
N ASN A 27 -19.21 31.83 73.24
CA ASN A 27 -17.79 32.12 73.43
C ASN A 27 -16.98 31.86 72.15
N SER A 28 -16.21 32.85 71.70
CA SER A 28 -15.40 32.78 70.49
C SER A 28 -14.22 31.83 70.62
N ARG A 29 -13.65 31.70 71.83
CA ARG A 29 -12.51 30.81 72.09
C ARG A 29 -12.87 29.32 71.98
N THR A 30 -14.09 28.95 72.34
CA THR A 30 -14.59 27.59 72.17
C THR A 30 -14.83 27.26 70.70
N HIS A 31 -15.31 28.21 69.91
CA HIS A 31 -15.38 28.10 68.45
C HIS A 31 -14.01 27.78 67.84
N ASP A 32 -12.97 28.56 68.17
CA ASP A 32 -11.62 28.40 67.61
C ASP A 32 -10.97 27.07 68.00
N LEU A 33 -11.14 26.64 69.27
CA LEU A 33 -10.64 25.36 69.76
C LEU A 33 -11.34 24.19 69.06
N LEU A 34 -12.66 24.26 68.90
CA LEU A 34 -13.45 23.21 68.26
C LEU A 34 -13.08 23.07 66.77
N TYR A 35 -12.99 24.20 66.05
CA TYR A 35 -12.56 24.19 64.65
C TYR A 35 -11.10 23.72 64.51
N GLY A 36 -10.21 24.12 65.42
CA GLY A 36 -8.83 23.65 65.45
C GLY A 36 -8.71 22.14 65.66
N PHE A 37 -9.56 21.56 66.52
CA PHE A 37 -9.61 20.11 66.75
C PHE A 37 -10.17 19.37 65.52
N ILE A 38 -11.27 19.87 64.95
CA ILE A 38 -11.88 19.29 63.73
C ILE A 38 -10.90 19.36 62.55
N ALA A 39 -10.17 20.45 62.37
CA ALA A 39 -9.18 20.60 61.31
C ALA A 39 -8.02 19.60 61.42
N ARG A 40 -7.72 19.10 62.62
CA ARG A 40 -6.63 18.16 62.89
C ARG A 40 -7.01 16.69 62.63
N LEU A 41 -8.31 16.40 62.44
CA LEU A 41 -8.77 15.05 62.14
C LEU A 41 -8.44 14.65 60.70
N PRO A 42 -7.91 13.44 60.45
CA PRO A 42 -7.51 12.97 59.12
C PRO A 42 -8.71 12.46 58.32
N PHE A 43 -9.74 13.29 58.14
CA PHE A 43 -10.98 12.94 57.42
C PHE A 43 -10.72 12.46 55.97
N SER A 44 -9.64 12.94 55.34
CA SER A 44 -9.20 12.52 54.01
C SER A 44 -8.74 11.06 53.96
N SER A 45 -8.04 10.58 54.99
CA SER A 45 -7.57 9.19 55.11
C SER A 45 -8.72 8.21 55.36
N LEU A 46 -9.72 8.62 56.13
CA LEU A 46 -10.93 7.82 56.39
C LEU A 46 -11.82 7.68 55.14
N LYS A 47 -11.94 8.75 54.34
CA LYS A 47 -12.68 8.70 53.06
C LYS A 47 -12.00 7.83 52.02
N LYS A 48 -10.66 7.73 52.01
CA LYS A 48 -9.93 6.91 51.03
C LYS A 48 -10.31 5.43 51.06
N ASN A 49 -10.56 4.87 52.26
CA ASN A 49 -10.88 3.46 52.44
C ASN A 49 -12.38 3.15 52.60
N SER A 50 -13.26 4.14 52.42
CA SER A 50 -14.69 3.89 52.50
C SER A 50 -15.17 2.97 51.36
N PRO A 51 -16.19 2.14 51.60
CA PRO A 51 -16.76 1.26 50.56
C PRO A 51 -17.26 2.06 49.35
N THR A 52 -17.78 3.26 49.56
CA THR A 52 -18.21 4.17 48.48
C THR A 52 -17.04 4.66 47.62
N SER A 53 -15.90 4.99 48.23
CA SER A 53 -14.69 5.39 47.52
C SER A 53 -14.11 4.24 46.69
N ARG A 54 -14.06 3.04 47.26
CA ARG A 54 -13.63 1.82 46.55
C ARG A 54 -14.55 1.50 45.38
N HIS A 55 -15.87 1.54 45.57
CA HIS A 55 -16.83 1.29 44.50
C HIS A 55 -16.70 2.32 43.36
N LYS A 56 -16.51 3.60 43.69
CA LYS A 56 -16.26 4.64 42.70
C LYS A 56 -14.94 4.43 41.95
N LYS A 57 -13.89 3.94 42.62
CA LYS A 57 -12.62 3.57 41.98
C LYS A 57 -12.80 2.39 41.01
N LEU A 58 -13.47 1.33 41.45
CA LEU A 58 -13.75 0.15 40.61
C LEU A 58 -14.64 0.49 39.41
N LEU A 59 -15.63 1.36 39.57
CA LEU A 59 -16.43 1.85 38.45
C LEU A 59 -15.57 2.62 37.45
N LYS A 60 -14.70 3.52 37.93
CA LYS A 60 -13.76 4.24 37.05
C LYS A 60 -12.84 3.28 36.31
N GLU A 61 -12.20 2.34 36.99
CA GLU A 61 -11.33 1.34 36.38
C GLU A 61 -12.08 0.49 35.33
N ASN A 62 -13.29 0.02 35.63
CA ASN A 62 -14.13 -0.71 34.65
C ASN A 62 -14.49 0.15 33.43
N THR A 63 -14.81 1.43 33.62
CA THR A 63 -15.08 2.32 32.49
C THR A 63 -13.86 2.57 31.61
N LEU A 64 -12.67 2.68 32.21
CA LEU A 64 -11.41 2.82 31.49
C LEU A 64 -11.07 1.54 30.72
N ILE A 65 -11.14 0.38 31.37
CA ILE A 65 -10.92 -0.92 30.72
C ILE A 65 -11.88 -1.10 29.56
N LYS A 66 -13.17 -0.76 29.73
CA LYS A 66 -14.17 -0.85 28.65
C LYS A 66 -13.82 0.08 27.48
N LYS A 67 -13.31 1.28 27.76
CA LYS A 67 -12.84 2.22 26.74
C LYS A 67 -11.62 1.66 26.01
N ASP A 68 -10.65 1.12 26.73
CA ASP A 68 -9.44 0.54 26.15
C ASP A 68 -9.75 -0.66 25.27
N VAL A 69 -10.60 -1.59 25.73
CA VAL A 69 -11.09 -2.72 24.94
C VAL A 69 -11.80 -2.24 23.67
N SER A 70 -12.63 -1.21 23.76
CA SER A 70 -13.31 -0.64 22.59
C SER A 70 -12.31 -0.04 21.60
N SER A 71 -11.27 0.63 22.08
CA SER A 71 -10.22 1.24 21.27
C SER A 71 -9.33 0.19 20.60
N LEU A 72 -8.95 -0.87 21.33
CA LEU A 72 -8.18 -2.00 20.82
C LEU A 72 -8.99 -2.78 19.79
N LYS A 73 -10.29 -2.99 20.02
CA LYS A 73 -11.19 -3.62 19.05
C LYS A 73 -11.26 -2.82 17.75
N GLN A 74 -11.37 -1.49 17.83
CA GLN A 74 -11.34 -0.63 16.65
C GLN A 74 -9.99 -0.69 15.91
N LYS A 75 -8.86 -0.65 16.65
CA LYS A 75 -7.52 -0.79 16.08
C LYS A 75 -7.36 -2.14 15.38
N ASN A 76 -7.82 -3.23 16.00
CA ASN A 76 -7.74 -4.57 15.45
C ASN A 76 -8.58 -4.71 14.16
N ILE A 77 -9.81 -4.15 14.13
CA ILE A 77 -10.63 -4.13 12.91
C ILE A 77 -9.94 -3.34 11.79
N LYS A 78 -9.34 -2.17 12.10
CA LYS A 78 -8.59 -1.38 11.12
C LYS A 78 -7.37 -2.14 10.59
N LEU A 79 -6.62 -2.80 11.48
CA LEU A 79 -5.46 -3.60 11.12
C LEU A 79 -5.87 -4.78 10.23
N SER A 80 -6.88 -5.55 10.61
CA SER A 80 -7.42 -6.66 9.82
C SER A 80 -7.90 -6.21 8.43
N LYS A 81 -8.58 -5.04 8.33
CA LYS A 81 -8.95 -4.47 7.03
C LYS A 81 -7.74 -4.08 6.19
N GLY A 82 -6.72 -3.47 6.80
CA GLY A 82 -5.48 -3.10 6.12
C GLY A 82 -4.74 -4.31 5.57
N VAL A 83 -4.64 -5.36 6.39
CA VAL A 83 -4.04 -6.65 6.03
C VAL A 83 -4.80 -7.33 4.89
N ASN A 84 -6.14 -7.37 4.95
CA ASN A 84 -6.95 -7.93 3.86
C ASN A 84 -6.81 -7.15 2.54
N LYS A 85 -6.68 -5.82 2.61
CA LYS A 85 -6.40 -4.99 1.44
C LYS A 85 -5.01 -5.26 0.87
N ALA A 86 -3.99 -5.41 1.73
CA ALA A 86 -2.64 -5.78 1.30
C ALA A 86 -2.64 -7.13 0.57
N LYS A 87 -3.39 -8.12 1.09
CA LYS A 87 -3.59 -9.41 0.43
C LYS A 87 -4.22 -9.28 -0.95
N GLN A 88 -5.31 -8.53 -1.07
CA GLN A 88 -5.98 -8.30 -2.36
C GLN A 88 -5.07 -7.58 -3.35
N LEU A 89 -4.34 -6.57 -2.88
CA LEU A 89 -3.41 -5.81 -3.70
C LEU A 89 -2.28 -6.69 -4.22
N SER A 90 -1.69 -7.53 -3.35
CA SER A 90 -0.67 -8.50 -3.75
C SER A 90 -1.13 -9.34 -4.94
N ARG A 91 -2.29 -10.00 -4.84
CA ARG A 91 -2.84 -10.81 -5.94
C ARG A 91 -3.07 -10.03 -7.23
N VAL A 92 -3.55 -8.79 -7.13
CA VAL A 92 -3.74 -7.92 -8.30
C VAL A 92 -2.39 -7.58 -8.96
N ILE A 93 -1.36 -7.30 -8.17
CA ILE A 93 0.00 -7.05 -8.66
C ILE A 93 0.51 -8.32 -9.34
N SER A 94 0.41 -9.47 -8.69
CA SER A 94 0.84 -10.77 -9.24
C SER A 94 0.21 -11.05 -10.60
N LYS A 95 -1.12 -10.92 -10.69
CA LYS A 95 -1.84 -11.13 -11.96
C LYS A 95 -1.41 -10.13 -13.05
N ARG A 96 -1.11 -8.88 -12.68
CA ARG A 96 -0.64 -7.86 -13.63
C ARG A 96 0.78 -8.15 -14.09
N THR A 97 1.69 -8.46 -13.17
CA THR A 97 3.06 -8.85 -13.44
C THR A 97 3.10 -10.07 -14.36
N PHE A 98 2.31 -11.10 -14.07
CA PHE A 98 2.20 -12.28 -14.93
C PHE A 98 1.76 -11.93 -16.36
N ARG A 99 0.75 -11.06 -16.51
CA ARG A 99 0.29 -10.61 -17.83
C ARG A 99 1.37 -9.81 -18.56
N ASN A 100 2.11 -8.97 -17.86
CA ASN A 100 3.18 -8.16 -18.45
C ASN A 100 4.36 -9.02 -18.90
N VAL A 101 4.85 -9.92 -18.04
CA VAL A 101 5.91 -10.89 -18.40
C VAL A 101 5.47 -11.75 -19.58
N SER A 102 4.22 -12.22 -19.58
CA SER A 102 3.69 -13.01 -20.70
C SER A 102 3.65 -12.22 -22.01
N LYS A 103 3.26 -10.95 -21.96
CA LYS A 103 3.27 -10.08 -23.14
C LYS A 103 4.69 -9.81 -23.64
N ASN A 104 5.63 -9.56 -22.73
CA ASN A 104 7.02 -9.31 -23.08
C ASN A 104 7.63 -10.53 -23.80
N ILE A 105 7.44 -11.73 -23.24
CA ILE A 105 7.87 -12.99 -23.87
C ILE A 105 7.24 -13.18 -25.25
N ALA A 106 5.95 -12.87 -25.40
CA ALA A 106 5.24 -12.98 -26.67
C ALA A 106 5.69 -11.94 -27.71
N ALA A 107 6.24 -10.81 -27.27
CA ALA A 107 6.73 -9.74 -28.13
C ALA A 107 8.15 -10.01 -28.67
N ILE A 108 8.93 -10.90 -28.04
CA ILE A 108 10.31 -11.23 -28.45
C ILE A 108 10.45 -11.46 -29.96
N PRO A 109 9.64 -12.32 -30.63
CA PRO A 109 9.80 -12.57 -32.06
C PRO A 109 9.49 -11.35 -32.93
N ALA A 110 8.71 -10.40 -32.42
CA ALA A 110 8.33 -9.20 -33.16
C ALA A 110 9.38 -8.08 -33.05
N GLU A 111 10.05 -7.98 -31.91
CA GLU A 111 10.96 -6.88 -31.54
C GLU A 111 12.45 -7.23 -31.65
N ALA A 112 12.80 -8.51 -31.75
CA ALA A 112 14.20 -8.93 -31.78
C ALA A 112 14.91 -8.54 -33.09
N VAL A 113 16.14 -8.04 -32.96
CA VAL A 113 17.06 -7.82 -34.09
C VAL A 113 17.86 -9.11 -34.34
N PRO A 114 18.11 -9.52 -35.61
CA PRO A 114 18.76 -10.79 -35.91
C PRO A 114 20.12 -10.99 -35.20
N TYR A 115 20.39 -12.24 -34.80
CA TYR A 115 21.60 -12.74 -34.14
C TYR A 115 21.94 -12.10 -32.79
N ILE A 116 22.39 -10.85 -32.79
CA ILE A 116 22.83 -10.15 -31.57
C ILE A 116 21.62 -9.75 -30.73
N GLY A 117 20.56 -9.24 -31.36
CA GLY A 117 19.36 -8.78 -30.67
C GLY A 117 18.55 -9.91 -30.04
N VAL A 118 18.58 -11.11 -30.61
CA VAL A 118 17.91 -12.29 -30.02
C VAL A 118 18.57 -12.67 -28.70
N GLY A 119 19.90 -12.77 -28.67
CA GLY A 119 20.65 -13.12 -27.47
C GLY A 119 20.41 -12.12 -26.34
N THR A 120 20.47 -10.81 -26.65
CA THR A 120 20.25 -9.76 -25.66
C THR A 120 18.80 -9.73 -25.16
N MET A 121 17.80 -9.86 -26.04
CA MET A 121 16.39 -9.86 -25.63
C MET A 121 16.03 -11.07 -24.77
N LEU A 122 16.55 -12.26 -25.09
CA LEU A 122 16.36 -13.45 -24.26
C LEU A 122 17.02 -13.29 -22.88
N ALA A 123 18.23 -12.72 -22.82
CA ALA A 123 18.93 -12.47 -21.57
C ALA A 123 18.20 -11.42 -20.69
N VAL A 124 17.74 -10.32 -21.28
CA VAL A 124 16.94 -9.30 -20.59
C VAL A 124 15.63 -9.89 -20.10
N THR A 125 14.93 -10.66 -20.93
CA THR A 125 13.69 -11.32 -20.51
C THR A 125 13.91 -12.32 -19.38
N ALA A 126 15.05 -13.03 -19.37
CA ALA A 126 15.40 -13.93 -18.28
C ALA A 126 15.62 -13.19 -16.96
N MET A 127 16.30 -12.03 -17.02
CA MET A 127 16.46 -11.15 -15.86
C MET A 127 15.10 -10.59 -15.39
N ASP A 128 14.23 -10.17 -16.31
CA ASP A 128 12.89 -9.68 -15.98
C ASP A 128 12.05 -10.75 -15.26
N ILE A 129 12.11 -12.01 -15.71
CA ILE A 129 11.39 -13.12 -15.06
C ILE A 129 11.95 -13.36 -13.66
N LYS A 130 13.28 -13.32 -13.51
CA LYS A 130 13.94 -13.50 -12.21
C LYS A 130 13.53 -12.40 -11.24
N ASP A 131 13.62 -11.14 -11.65
CA ASP A 131 13.31 -10.00 -10.79
C ASP A 131 11.81 -9.95 -10.45
N ALA A 132 10.95 -10.34 -11.39
CA ALA A 132 9.53 -10.54 -11.11
C ALA A 132 9.27 -11.66 -10.10
N CYS A 133 10.00 -12.78 -10.19
CA CYS A 133 9.92 -13.89 -9.25
C CYS A 133 10.40 -13.49 -7.84
N ASP A 134 11.51 -12.75 -7.73
CA ASP A 134 12.04 -12.29 -6.46
C ASP A 134 11.08 -11.28 -5.80
N THR A 135 10.55 -10.33 -6.57
CA THR A 135 9.52 -9.39 -6.10
C THR A 135 8.28 -10.12 -5.55
N MET A 136 7.86 -11.20 -6.22
CA MET A 136 6.72 -12.00 -5.80
C MET A 136 6.96 -12.75 -4.48
N LYS A 137 8.16 -13.31 -4.30
CA LYS A 137 8.58 -13.92 -3.03
C LYS A 137 8.61 -12.89 -1.90
N ASP A 138 9.08 -11.68 -2.18
CA ASP A 138 9.09 -10.61 -1.19
C ASP A 138 7.67 -10.20 -0.76
N MET A 139 6.72 -10.20 -1.69
CA MET A 139 5.30 -9.97 -1.36
C MET A 139 4.71 -11.10 -0.52
N ASP A 140 5.02 -12.36 -0.83
CA ASP A 140 4.59 -13.51 -0.02
C ASP A 140 5.20 -13.43 1.40
N ASN A 141 6.50 -13.12 1.50
CA ASN A 141 7.19 -12.91 2.78
C ASN A 141 6.56 -11.77 3.59
N LEU A 142 6.17 -10.66 2.94
CA LEU A 142 5.45 -9.57 3.57
C LEU A 142 4.09 -10.03 4.12
N LEU A 143 3.33 -10.83 3.36
CA LEU A 143 2.04 -11.35 3.82
C LEU A 143 2.20 -12.33 4.99
N ILE A 144 3.23 -13.17 4.97
CA ILE A 144 3.60 -14.04 6.09
C ILE A 144 3.94 -13.21 7.33
N ALA A 145 4.75 -12.15 7.20
CA ALA A 145 5.09 -11.24 8.29
C ALA A 145 3.86 -10.50 8.85
N LEU A 146 2.83 -10.27 8.03
CA LEU A 146 1.54 -9.71 8.46
C LEU A 146 0.62 -10.76 9.11
N GLY A 147 1.06 -12.00 9.29
CA GLY A 147 0.30 -13.09 9.89
C GLY A 147 -0.77 -13.67 8.97
N VAL A 148 -0.67 -13.40 7.66
CA VAL A 148 -1.58 -13.94 6.65
C VAL A 148 -0.77 -14.87 5.76
N ALA A 149 -0.63 -16.11 6.22
CA ALA A 149 0.03 -17.14 5.46
C ALA A 149 -0.65 -17.31 4.09
N GLU A 150 0.07 -17.01 3.02
CA GLU A 150 -0.30 -17.39 1.66
C GLU A 150 0.99 -17.71 0.91
N ASN A 151 1.25 -18.99 0.68
CA ASN A 151 2.11 -19.41 -0.43
C ASN A 151 1.27 -19.18 -1.68
N SER A 152 1.49 -18.08 -2.40
CA SER A 152 0.65 -17.80 -3.54
C SER A 152 1.03 -18.73 -4.69
N ASP A 153 0.04 -19.48 -5.19
CA ASP A 153 0.13 -20.24 -6.46
C ASP A 153 0.53 -19.31 -7.64
N GLU A 154 0.38 -18.00 -7.45
CA GLU A 154 0.77 -16.94 -8.37
C GLU A 154 2.30 -16.72 -8.43
N THR A 155 3.03 -16.83 -7.30
CA THR A 155 4.50 -16.81 -7.29
C THR A 155 5.06 -17.96 -8.12
N VAL A 156 4.53 -19.17 -7.93
CA VAL A 156 4.96 -20.38 -8.68
C VAL A 156 4.72 -20.21 -10.18
N LYS A 157 3.58 -19.62 -10.59
CA LYS A 157 3.26 -19.36 -12.00
C LYS A 157 4.21 -18.36 -12.67
N ILE A 158 4.69 -17.35 -11.94
CA ILE A 158 5.64 -16.37 -12.48
C ILE A 158 7.04 -16.96 -12.55
N CYS A 159 7.50 -17.60 -11.47
CA CYS A 159 8.82 -18.22 -11.43
C CYS A 159 8.97 -19.40 -12.40
N GLY A 160 7.87 -20.08 -12.75
CA GLY A 160 7.84 -21.20 -13.70
C GLY A 160 7.72 -20.80 -15.18
N LYS A 161 7.79 -19.51 -15.53
CA LYS A 161 7.68 -19.06 -16.92
C LYS A 161 8.86 -19.58 -17.77
N GLN A 162 8.54 -20.21 -18.89
CA GLN A 162 9.53 -20.61 -19.88
C GLN A 162 9.74 -19.51 -20.93
N ILE A 163 11.01 -19.33 -21.29
CA ILE A 163 11.46 -18.43 -22.35
C ILE A 163 11.52 -19.24 -23.66
N PRO A 164 11.09 -18.67 -24.81
CA PRO A 164 11.22 -19.34 -26.10
C PRO A 164 12.68 -19.66 -26.43
N GLN A 165 12.89 -20.78 -27.12
CA GLN A 165 14.20 -21.18 -27.57
C GLN A 165 14.73 -20.22 -28.65
N SER A 166 16.04 -20.01 -28.65
CA SER A 166 16.68 -19.02 -29.53
C SER A 166 16.53 -19.36 -31.02
N ASP A 167 16.54 -20.64 -31.37
CA ASP A 167 16.33 -21.16 -32.72
C ASP A 167 14.93 -20.82 -33.27
N TYR A 168 13.91 -20.97 -32.45
CA TYR A 168 12.53 -20.61 -32.76
C TYR A 168 12.42 -19.10 -33.02
N VAL A 169 13.00 -18.26 -32.17
CA VAL A 169 13.00 -16.80 -32.36
C VAL A 169 13.71 -16.42 -33.66
N VAL A 170 14.87 -17.02 -33.95
CA VAL A 170 15.61 -16.78 -35.19
C VAL A 170 14.82 -17.22 -36.42
N SER A 171 14.08 -18.34 -36.37
CA SER A 171 13.23 -18.79 -37.49
C SER A 171 12.11 -17.79 -37.80
N GLN A 172 11.47 -17.22 -36.76
CA GLN A 172 10.39 -16.24 -36.95
C GLN A 172 10.93 -14.91 -37.50
N LEU A 173 12.12 -14.52 -37.08
CA LEU A 173 12.81 -13.35 -37.64
C LEU A 173 13.19 -13.54 -39.11
N LYS A 174 13.63 -14.74 -39.51
CA LYS A 174 13.95 -15.04 -40.90
C LYS A 174 12.73 -14.88 -41.82
N VAL A 175 11.57 -15.39 -41.40
CA VAL A 175 10.31 -15.23 -42.16
C VAL A 175 9.95 -13.75 -42.29
N LYS A 176 10.06 -12.98 -41.20
CA LYS A 176 9.80 -11.54 -41.21
C LYS A 176 10.78 -10.78 -42.11
N GLN A 177 12.06 -11.16 -42.07
CA GLN A 177 13.12 -10.57 -42.86
C GLN A 177 12.96 -10.87 -44.36
N GLN A 178 12.51 -12.07 -44.71
CA GLN A 178 12.15 -12.43 -46.10
C GLN A 178 10.98 -11.58 -46.61
N ALA A 179 9.92 -11.42 -45.81
CA ALA A 179 8.80 -10.56 -46.16
C ALA A 179 9.21 -9.08 -46.33
N TYR A 180 10.16 -8.58 -45.51
CA TYR A 180 10.72 -7.25 -45.69
C TYR A 180 11.60 -7.14 -46.95
N ALA A 181 12.35 -8.18 -47.29
CA ALA A 181 13.18 -8.21 -48.50
C ALA A 181 12.31 -8.18 -49.77
N GLU A 182 11.24 -8.99 -49.83
CA GLU A 182 10.26 -8.97 -50.93
C GLU A 182 9.58 -7.61 -51.07
N MET A 183 9.21 -6.98 -49.94
CA MET A 183 8.63 -5.64 -49.96
C MET A 183 9.64 -4.58 -50.44
N GLN A 184 10.92 -4.72 -50.11
CA GLN A 184 11.98 -3.82 -50.60
C GLN A 184 12.23 -4.00 -52.10
N GLU A 185 12.23 -5.22 -52.62
CA GLU A 185 12.35 -5.48 -54.05
C GLU A 185 11.17 -4.86 -54.82
N ASN A 186 9.93 -5.12 -54.39
CA ASN A 186 8.74 -4.52 -55.01
C ASN A 186 8.75 -2.99 -54.95
N MET A 187 9.20 -2.40 -53.84
CA MET A 187 9.35 -0.95 -53.72
C MET A 187 10.41 -0.41 -54.68
N SER A 188 11.54 -1.12 -54.81
CA SER A 188 12.61 -0.72 -55.73
C SER A 188 12.19 -0.82 -57.19
N GLU A 189 11.40 -1.83 -57.56
CA GLU A 189 10.81 -2.00 -58.88
C GLU A 189 9.83 -0.86 -59.20
N PHE A 190 8.91 -0.58 -58.27
CA PHE A 190 7.98 0.56 -58.39
C PHE A 190 8.71 1.89 -58.55
N LEU A 191 9.75 2.16 -57.74
CA LEU A 191 10.54 3.39 -57.84
C LEU A 191 11.25 3.50 -59.19
N ASN A 192 11.76 2.39 -59.74
CA ASN A 192 12.36 2.36 -61.07
C ASN A 192 11.34 2.63 -62.17
N GLU A 193 10.12 2.09 -62.04
CA GLU A 193 9.03 2.34 -62.98
C GLU A 193 8.58 3.81 -62.95
N VAL A 194 8.42 4.41 -61.76
CA VAL A 194 8.11 5.84 -61.61
C VAL A 194 9.22 6.70 -62.23
N LYS A 195 10.49 6.35 -61.99
CA LYS A 195 11.65 7.07 -62.55
C LYS A 195 11.63 7.02 -64.08
N LYS A 196 11.37 5.85 -64.67
CA LYS A 196 11.30 5.66 -66.12
C LYS A 196 10.13 6.43 -66.75
N ASN A 197 8.91 6.28 -66.20
CA ASN A 197 7.74 7.01 -66.68
C ASN A 197 7.90 8.53 -66.55
N SER A 198 8.59 8.99 -65.50
CA SER A 198 8.93 10.41 -65.37
C SER A 198 9.93 10.84 -66.44
N ALA A 199 11.01 10.08 -66.67
CA ALA A 199 12.00 10.38 -67.70
C ALA A 199 11.38 10.43 -69.10
N ASP A 200 10.48 9.49 -69.42
CA ASP A 200 9.77 9.44 -70.70
C ASP A 200 8.82 10.65 -70.87
N LYS A 201 8.05 11.00 -69.82
CA LYS A 201 7.20 12.21 -69.84
C LYS A 201 8.01 13.49 -69.98
N TRP A 202 9.15 13.59 -69.31
CA TRP A 202 10.05 14.73 -69.46
C TRP A 202 10.63 14.78 -70.88
N GLY A 203 11.04 13.66 -71.46
CA GLY A 203 11.50 13.58 -72.86
C GLY A 203 10.45 14.11 -73.85
N VAL A 204 9.20 13.65 -73.71
CA VAL A 204 8.08 14.13 -74.55
C VAL A 204 7.79 15.62 -74.31
N PHE A 205 7.85 16.09 -73.06
CA PHE A 205 7.70 17.51 -72.74
C PHE A 205 8.82 18.33 -73.39
N TYR A 206 10.09 17.91 -73.26
CA TYR A 206 11.27 18.56 -73.85
C TYR A 206 11.20 18.63 -75.38
N GLU A 207 10.73 17.57 -76.04
CA GLU A 207 10.48 17.57 -77.48
C GLU A 207 9.33 18.52 -77.85
N SER A 208 8.26 18.58 -77.04
CA SER A 208 7.11 19.46 -77.28
C SER A 208 7.39 20.95 -77.09
N VAL A 209 8.37 21.32 -76.24
CA VAL A 209 8.79 22.72 -76.03
C VAL A 209 9.95 23.16 -76.93
N GLY A 210 10.30 22.37 -77.95
CA GLY A 210 11.23 22.78 -79.01
C GLY A 210 12.70 22.48 -78.77
N GLY A 211 13.04 21.51 -77.91
CA GLY A 211 14.34 20.81 -77.96
C GLY A 211 15.62 21.60 -77.70
N THR A 212 15.59 22.84 -77.21
CA THR A 212 16.80 23.63 -76.90
C THR A 212 16.82 24.08 -75.44
N MET A 213 17.18 23.18 -74.53
CA MET A 213 17.67 23.56 -73.18
C MET A 213 18.63 22.52 -72.60
N TYR A 214 19.53 21.98 -73.43
CA TYR A 214 20.78 21.42 -72.93
C TYR A 214 21.71 22.59 -72.69
N PHE A 215 21.83 23.11 -71.45
CA PHE A 215 23.04 23.83 -70.99
C PHE A 215 23.02 24.35 -69.53
N ILE A 216 22.01 24.10 -68.68
CA ILE A 216 21.99 24.74 -67.33
C ILE A 216 22.02 23.79 -66.12
N ILE A 217 21.89 22.46 -66.26
CA ILE A 217 21.82 21.55 -65.08
C ILE A 217 23.01 20.59 -64.94
N ASN A 218 24.17 20.92 -65.50
CA ASN A 218 25.40 20.14 -65.27
C ASN A 218 26.60 21.00 -64.86
N GLU A 219 26.34 22.19 -64.33
CA GLU A 219 27.38 23.07 -63.81
C GLU A 219 26.97 23.57 -62.43
N GLN A 220 27.01 22.65 -61.46
CA GLN A 220 27.17 22.95 -60.05
C GLN A 220 27.72 21.69 -59.37
N ASP A 221 29.05 21.59 -59.43
CA ASP A 221 29.86 20.96 -58.39
C ASP A 221 29.48 21.48 -56.99
#